data_AF-A0A2K3DIC9-F1
#
_entry.id   AF-A0A2K3DIC9-F1
#
_cell.length_a   1.000
_cell.length_b   1.000
_cell.length_c   1.000
_cell.angle_alpha   90.00
_cell.angle_beta   90.00
_cell.angle_gamma   90.00
#
_symmetry.space_group_name_H-M   'P 1'
#
loop_
_entity.id
_entity.type
_entity.pdbx_description
1 polymer ?
#
loop_
_entity_poly.entity_id
_entity_poly.type
_entity_poly.pdbx_seq_one_letter_code
_entity_poly.pdbx_strand_id
1 'polypeptide(L)'
;MVASGSIALNKEQKQILITSAASRMSGLEADVFDRQLQELLTLLPDLRDRLLSLSPAILVELAADTAGVALKLIQLREWFPAANLGMLLARRPTLLTAAEWGGVAAARDKLHAMFPEGGVDDLVTRQPLLLVEDVDELVGELERLLLPAEGGECSSGGSSTTSGTTSTSSGGPQPPAAAPGLPVRLRRGPGGRDLLRADPDLLLAVMSNRRLSLWLLPGVDMRLMLARNPGIVTELQRGPGALGPGAEFMAGPAGPRHGGPAQGGPGGRGGQAGGAGGGYRLSPGSDLGLGGVDWL
;
A
#
# COMPACT_ATOMS: atom_id res chain seq x y z
N MET A 1 7.20 -35.47 18.93
CA MET A 1 6.72 -34.14 18.51
C MET A 1 7.75 -33.11 18.94
N VAL A 2 8.62 -32.68 18.02
CA VAL A 2 9.62 -31.64 18.32
C VAL A 2 8.88 -30.31 18.36
N ALA A 3 8.91 -29.66 19.52
CA ALA A 3 8.37 -28.32 19.69
C ALA A 3 9.06 -27.40 18.69
N SER A 4 8.29 -26.87 17.74
CA SER A 4 8.74 -25.82 16.82
C SER A 4 8.87 -24.54 17.63
N GLY A 5 9.98 -24.42 18.37
CA GLY A 5 10.37 -23.20 19.04
C GLY A 5 10.69 -22.16 17.98
N SER A 6 9.83 -21.15 17.84
CA SER A 6 10.13 -19.97 17.05
C SER A 6 11.35 -19.27 17.66
N ILE A 7 12.54 -19.51 17.11
CA ILE A 7 13.76 -18.81 17.50
C ILE A 7 13.56 -17.34 17.14
N ALA A 8 13.41 -16.49 18.16
CA ALA A 8 13.34 -15.05 17.97
C ALA A 8 14.71 -14.52 17.56
N LEU A 9 14.95 -14.41 16.25
CA LEU A 9 16.18 -13.86 15.70
C LEU A 9 16.27 -12.35 15.94
N ASN A 10 17.43 -11.87 16.36
CA ASN A 10 17.69 -10.43 16.52
C ASN A 10 17.84 -9.74 15.14
N LYS A 11 17.87 -8.40 15.12
CA LYS A 11 17.95 -7.61 13.88
C LYS A 11 19.19 -7.98 13.03
N GLU A 12 20.34 -8.12 13.66
CA GLU A 12 21.60 -8.46 13.00
C GLU A 12 21.58 -9.85 12.38
N GLN A 13 21.07 -10.86 13.10
CA GLN A 13 20.92 -12.23 12.63
C GLN A 13 19.98 -12.30 11.42
N LYS A 14 18.87 -11.57 11.45
CA LYS A 14 17.95 -11.50 10.30
C LYS A 14 18.63 -10.87 9.08
N GLN A 15 19.41 -9.81 9.29
CA GLN A 15 20.15 -9.17 8.22
C GLN A 15 21.18 -10.12 7.61
N ILE A 16 21.96 -10.83 8.43
CA ILE A 16 22.92 -11.86 7.98
C ILE A 16 22.22 -12.97 7.19
N LEU A 17 21.03 -13.40 7.62
CA LEU A 17 20.26 -14.42 6.90
C LEU A 17 19.79 -13.93 5.52
N ILE A 18 19.36 -12.68 5.43
CA ILE A 18 18.89 -12.09 4.17
C ILE A 18 20.06 -11.90 3.21
N THR A 19 21.18 -11.35 3.67
CA THR A 19 22.38 -11.15 2.83
C THR A 19 22.99 -12.48 2.39
N SER A 20 23.07 -13.47 3.28
CA SER A 20 23.56 -14.82 2.92
C SER A 20 22.60 -15.59 2.01
N ALA A 21 21.29 -15.36 2.11
CA ALA A 21 20.32 -15.88 1.14
C ALA A 21 20.51 -15.22 -0.23
N ALA A 22 20.67 -13.90 -0.28
CA ALA A 22 20.90 -13.15 -1.51
C ALA A 22 22.22 -13.56 -2.19
N SER A 23 23.33 -13.66 -1.44
CA SER A 23 24.61 -14.14 -1.95
C SER A 23 24.47 -15.52 -2.62
N ARG A 24 23.83 -16.49 -1.95
CA ARG A 24 23.59 -17.82 -2.53
C ARG A 24 22.71 -17.78 -3.78
N MET A 25 21.72 -16.90 -3.83
CA MET A 25 20.84 -16.73 -4.99
C MET A 25 21.54 -16.08 -6.17
N SER A 26 22.52 -15.20 -5.93
CA SER A 26 23.27 -14.52 -7.00
C SER A 26 24.17 -15.47 -7.79
N GLY A 27 24.54 -16.61 -7.22
CA GLY A 27 25.55 -17.52 -7.79
C GLY A 27 26.98 -16.97 -7.76
N LEU A 28 27.19 -15.81 -7.12
CA LEU A 28 28.51 -15.19 -6.96
C LEU A 28 29.21 -15.69 -5.69
N GLU A 29 30.52 -15.60 -5.69
CA GLU A 29 31.33 -15.72 -4.48
C GLU A 29 30.92 -14.68 -3.44
N ALA A 30 30.94 -15.05 -2.15
CA ALA A 30 30.47 -14.20 -1.07
C ALA A 30 31.16 -12.83 -1.04
N ASP A 31 32.50 -12.81 -1.21
CA ASP A 31 33.29 -11.57 -1.22
C ASP A 31 32.99 -10.66 -2.43
N VAL A 32 32.53 -11.24 -3.54
CA VAL A 32 32.12 -10.46 -4.73
C VAL A 32 30.77 -9.83 -4.48
N PHE A 33 29.82 -10.61 -3.98
CA PHE A 33 28.49 -10.12 -3.63
C PHE A 33 28.54 -9.05 -2.54
N ASP A 34 29.36 -9.24 -1.50
CA ASP A 34 29.50 -8.26 -0.41
C ASP A 34 30.06 -6.92 -0.89
N ARG A 35 30.99 -6.93 -1.87
CA ARG A 35 31.48 -5.69 -2.50
C ARG A 35 30.38 -4.99 -3.29
N GLN A 36 29.64 -5.73 -4.12
CA GLN A 36 28.50 -5.18 -4.88
C GLN A 36 27.40 -4.63 -3.98
N LEU A 37 27.08 -5.36 -2.90
CA LEU A 37 26.12 -4.90 -1.91
C LEU A 37 26.60 -3.62 -1.22
N GLN A 38 27.89 -3.52 -0.91
CA GLN A 38 28.43 -2.32 -0.26
C GLN A 38 28.46 -1.11 -1.20
N GLU A 39 28.74 -1.31 -2.49
CA GLU A 39 28.58 -0.29 -3.53
C GLU A 39 27.12 0.17 -3.61
N LEU A 40 26.17 -0.76 -3.66
CA LEU A 40 24.74 -0.45 -3.65
C LEU A 40 24.33 0.36 -2.41
N LEU A 41 24.84 0.01 -1.23
CA LEU A 41 24.56 0.73 0.02
C LEU A 41 25.25 2.10 0.09
N THR A 42 26.29 2.32 -0.71
CA THR A 42 26.91 3.65 -0.87
C THR A 42 26.04 4.53 -1.78
N LEU A 43 25.44 3.97 -2.82
CA LEU A 43 24.49 4.67 -3.68
C LEU A 43 23.16 4.95 -2.96
N LEU A 44 22.71 4.00 -2.12
CA LEU A 44 21.42 4.02 -1.43
C LEU A 44 21.60 3.78 0.08
N PRO A 45 22.09 4.77 0.83
CA PRO A 45 22.35 4.60 2.26
C PRO A 45 21.10 4.23 3.07
N ASP A 46 19.94 4.81 2.72
CA ASP A 46 18.65 4.56 3.39
C ASP A 46 18.13 3.12 3.16
N LEU A 47 18.68 2.40 2.18
CA LEU A 47 18.35 0.99 1.94
C LEU A 47 18.78 0.09 3.10
N ARG A 48 19.81 0.51 3.86
CA ARG A 48 20.34 -0.25 5.01
C ARG A 48 19.25 -0.55 6.05
N ASP A 49 18.38 0.41 6.31
CA ASP A 49 17.28 0.24 7.26
C ASP A 49 16.15 -0.63 6.71
N ARG A 50 16.11 -0.84 5.39
CA ARG A 50 15.08 -1.60 4.67
C ARG A 50 15.53 -3.01 4.29
N LEU A 51 16.79 -3.37 4.48
CA LEU A 51 17.33 -4.71 4.18
C LEU A 51 16.47 -5.83 4.79
N LEU A 52 15.95 -5.63 6.01
CA LEU A 52 15.12 -6.63 6.68
C LEU A 52 13.76 -6.87 6.04
N SER A 53 13.25 -5.87 5.32
CA SER A 53 11.95 -5.91 4.64
C SER A 53 12.07 -6.29 3.17
N LEU A 54 13.29 -6.35 2.63
CA LEU A 54 13.52 -6.64 1.22
C LEU A 54 13.59 -8.14 0.98
N SER A 55 13.04 -8.54 -0.16
CA SER A 55 13.25 -9.90 -0.63
C SER A 55 14.72 -10.06 -1.08
N PRO A 56 15.35 -11.22 -0.82
CA PRO A 56 16.68 -11.50 -1.34
C PRO A 56 16.79 -11.35 -2.86
N ALA A 57 15.73 -11.67 -3.61
CA ALA A 57 15.70 -11.52 -5.07
C ALA A 57 15.90 -10.07 -5.54
N ILE A 58 15.23 -9.10 -4.90
CA ILE A 58 15.39 -7.68 -5.22
C ILE A 58 16.82 -7.23 -4.89
N LEU A 59 17.38 -7.68 -3.77
CA LEU A 59 18.76 -7.34 -3.40
C LEU A 59 19.76 -7.88 -4.42
N VAL A 60 19.59 -9.11 -4.90
CA VAL A 60 20.42 -9.70 -5.94
C VAL A 60 20.35 -8.88 -7.22
N GLU A 61 19.14 -8.54 -7.68
CA GLU A 61 18.96 -7.78 -8.91
C GLU A 61 19.63 -6.39 -8.83
N LEU A 62 19.43 -5.67 -7.72
CA LEU A 62 20.01 -4.34 -7.56
C LEU A 62 21.52 -4.37 -7.36
N ALA A 63 22.05 -5.39 -6.67
CA ALA A 63 23.49 -5.53 -6.45
C ALA A 63 24.23 -6.01 -7.72
N ALA A 64 23.55 -6.77 -8.59
CA ALA A 64 24.16 -7.29 -9.82
C ALA A 64 24.54 -6.18 -10.82
N ASP A 65 23.87 -5.03 -10.78
CA ASP A 65 24.10 -3.91 -11.70
C ASP A 65 24.08 -2.55 -10.97
N THR A 66 25.09 -2.31 -10.13
CA THR A 66 25.25 -1.06 -9.38
C THR A 66 25.44 0.16 -10.29
N ALA A 67 26.10 -0.02 -11.44
CA ALA A 67 26.27 1.02 -12.45
C ALA A 67 24.93 1.43 -13.08
N GLY A 68 24.10 0.46 -13.47
CA GLY A 68 22.75 0.72 -13.95
C GLY A 68 21.88 1.39 -12.90
N VAL A 69 21.98 0.98 -11.62
CA VAL A 69 21.33 1.68 -10.51
C VAL A 69 21.76 3.15 -10.46
N ALA A 70 23.05 3.45 -10.54
CA ALA A 70 23.55 4.83 -10.52
C ALA A 70 22.99 5.68 -11.68
N LEU A 71 22.93 5.13 -12.90
CA LEU A 71 22.32 5.80 -14.05
C LEU A 71 20.84 6.09 -13.83
N LYS A 72 20.09 5.12 -13.28
CA LYS A 72 18.68 5.29 -12.93
C LYS A 72 18.48 6.39 -11.87
N LEU A 73 19.39 6.52 -10.91
CA LEU A 73 19.36 7.60 -9.91
C LEU A 73 19.56 8.99 -10.52
N ILE A 74 20.49 9.11 -11.47
CA ILE A 74 20.70 10.35 -12.23
C ILE A 74 19.44 10.68 -13.01
N GLN A 75 18.86 9.70 -13.71
CA GLN A 75 17.64 9.89 -14.50
C GLN A 75 16.44 10.29 -13.63
N LEU A 76 16.26 9.66 -12.45
CA LEU A 76 15.23 10.09 -11.48
C LEU A 76 15.45 11.53 -11.01
N ARG A 77 16.71 11.94 -10.80
CA ARG A 77 17.02 13.32 -10.39
C ARG A 77 16.72 14.33 -11.49
N GLU A 78 16.93 13.97 -12.75
CA GLU A 78 16.57 14.82 -13.89
C GLU A 78 15.05 14.94 -14.05
N TRP A 79 14.32 13.84 -13.84
CA TRP A 79 12.87 13.82 -13.94
C TRP A 79 12.16 14.51 -12.79
N PHE A 80 12.68 14.38 -11.57
CA PHE A 80 12.11 14.91 -10.34
C PHE A 80 13.17 15.68 -9.53
N PRO A 81 13.57 16.88 -9.98
CA PRO A 81 14.69 17.61 -9.41
C PRO A 81 14.50 17.98 -7.94
N ALA A 82 13.28 18.29 -7.53
CA ALA A 82 12.92 18.65 -6.16
C ALA A 82 12.49 17.45 -5.30
N ALA A 83 12.38 16.23 -5.86
CA ALA A 83 11.99 15.06 -5.10
C ALA A 83 13.09 14.60 -4.14
N ASN A 84 12.67 14.08 -2.98
CA ASN A 84 13.57 13.40 -2.07
C ASN A 84 13.72 11.93 -2.49
N LEU A 85 14.69 11.67 -3.36
CA LEU A 85 14.95 10.32 -3.89
C LEU A 85 15.29 9.30 -2.79
N GLY A 86 15.95 9.72 -1.70
CA GLY A 86 16.24 8.84 -0.56
C GLY A 86 14.95 8.32 0.07
N MET A 87 14.00 9.22 0.37
CA MET A 87 12.68 8.83 0.86
C MET A 87 11.87 7.98 -0.14
N LEU A 88 11.88 8.38 -1.42
CA LEU A 88 11.16 7.71 -2.49
C LEU A 88 11.63 6.25 -2.64
N LEU A 89 12.95 6.04 -2.67
CA LEU A 89 13.56 4.72 -2.87
C LEU A 89 13.65 3.90 -1.60
N ALA A 90 13.77 4.53 -0.43
CA ALA A 90 13.56 3.83 0.84
C ALA A 90 12.15 3.23 0.87
N ARG A 91 11.13 3.99 0.44
CA ARG A 91 9.75 3.50 0.36
C ARG A 91 9.60 2.37 -0.66
N ARG A 92 10.14 2.52 -1.86
CA ARG A 92 9.99 1.53 -2.94
C ARG A 92 11.29 1.33 -3.74
N PRO A 93 12.21 0.49 -3.27
CA PRO A 93 13.46 0.22 -4.00
C PRO A 93 13.24 -0.62 -5.26
N THR A 94 12.08 -1.31 -5.38
CA THR A 94 11.70 -2.06 -6.58
C THR A 94 11.57 -1.18 -7.81
N LEU A 95 11.41 0.14 -7.65
CA LEU A 95 11.35 1.07 -8.78
C LEU A 95 12.58 0.97 -9.68
N LEU A 96 13.73 0.63 -9.11
CA LEU A 96 15.00 0.49 -9.83
C LEU A 96 15.17 -0.87 -10.50
N THR A 97 14.24 -1.81 -10.32
CA THR A 97 14.27 -3.14 -10.96
C THR A 97 13.87 -3.04 -12.43
N ALA A 98 14.33 -3.97 -13.26
CA ALA A 98 13.98 -4.03 -14.68
C ALA A 98 12.46 -4.18 -14.90
N ALA A 99 11.78 -4.87 -13.98
CA ALA A 99 10.34 -5.09 -14.06
C ALA A 99 9.53 -3.79 -13.97
N GLU A 100 9.93 -2.84 -13.13
CA GLU A 100 9.19 -1.59 -12.90
C GLU A 100 9.74 -0.41 -13.71
N TRP A 101 11.06 -0.38 -13.95
CA TRP A 101 11.74 0.78 -14.52
C TRP A 101 11.19 1.24 -15.87
N GLY A 102 10.80 0.29 -16.73
CA GLY A 102 10.26 0.59 -18.07
C GLY A 102 8.98 1.45 -18.05
N GLY A 103 8.20 1.41 -16.97
CA GLY A 103 6.96 2.18 -16.82
C GLY A 103 7.16 3.59 -16.26
N VAL A 104 8.29 3.87 -15.60
CA VAL A 104 8.48 5.08 -14.79
C VAL A 104 8.41 6.36 -15.63
N ALA A 105 9.02 6.38 -16.82
CA ALA A 105 8.99 7.54 -17.71
C ALA A 105 7.57 7.88 -18.18
N ALA A 106 6.79 6.87 -18.57
CA ALA A 106 5.41 7.06 -19.00
C ALA A 106 4.53 7.54 -17.84
N ALA A 107 4.70 6.97 -16.64
CA ALA A 107 3.98 7.42 -15.45
C ALA A 107 4.32 8.87 -15.08
N ARG A 108 5.60 9.26 -15.18
CA ARG A 108 6.05 10.64 -15.00
C ARG A 108 5.36 11.60 -15.95
N ASP A 109 5.32 11.28 -17.24
CA ASP A 109 4.69 12.16 -18.25
C ASP A 109 3.19 12.30 -17.99
N LYS A 110 2.51 11.20 -17.62
CA LYS A 110 1.09 11.22 -17.21
C LYS A 110 0.88 12.12 -15.99
N LEU A 111 1.69 11.97 -14.94
CA LEU A 111 1.56 12.79 -13.72
C LEU A 111 1.75 14.28 -14.01
N HIS A 112 2.72 14.66 -14.84
CA HIS A 112 2.90 16.06 -15.23
C HIS A 112 1.73 16.59 -16.07
N ALA A 113 1.14 15.77 -16.94
CA ALA A 113 -0.05 16.16 -17.69
C ALA A 113 -1.27 16.35 -16.78
N MET A 114 -1.39 15.53 -15.73
CA MET A 114 -2.48 15.61 -14.75
C MET A 114 -2.34 16.78 -13.77
N PHE A 115 -1.10 17.13 -13.41
CA PHE A 115 -0.78 18.19 -12.44
C PHE A 115 0.11 19.26 -13.09
N PRO A 116 -0.42 20.04 -14.08
CA PRO A 116 0.36 21.02 -14.82
C PRO A 116 0.84 22.19 -13.95
N GLU A 117 0.19 22.42 -12.80
CA GLU A 117 0.58 23.43 -11.81
C GLU A 117 1.77 22.99 -10.93
N GLY A 118 2.29 21.77 -11.13
CA GLY A 118 3.41 21.22 -10.38
C GLY A 118 2.98 20.48 -9.09
N GLY A 119 3.96 20.22 -8.23
CA GLY A 119 3.80 19.41 -7.01
C GLY A 119 3.99 17.91 -7.21
N VAL A 120 4.31 17.48 -8.44
CA VAL A 120 4.57 16.07 -8.78
C VAL A 120 5.71 15.49 -7.96
N ASP A 121 6.78 16.26 -7.73
CA ASP A 121 7.96 15.83 -6.98
C ASP A 121 7.65 15.43 -5.52
N ASP A 122 6.86 16.26 -4.82
CA ASP A 122 6.39 15.95 -3.46
C ASP A 122 5.42 14.76 -3.47
N LEU A 123 4.54 14.72 -4.47
CA LEU A 123 3.58 13.63 -4.67
C LEU A 123 4.27 12.27 -4.84
N VAL A 124 5.25 12.15 -5.74
CA VAL A 124 5.99 10.89 -5.96
C VAL A 124 6.93 10.55 -4.81
N THR A 125 7.43 11.55 -4.08
CA THR A 125 8.23 11.34 -2.86
C THR A 125 7.39 10.65 -1.78
N ARG A 126 6.14 11.10 -1.59
CA ARG A 126 5.22 10.52 -0.60
C ARG A 126 4.65 9.19 -1.08
N GLN A 127 4.32 9.12 -2.37
CA GLN A 127 3.63 7.99 -2.97
C GLN A 127 4.34 7.47 -4.24
N PRO A 128 5.42 6.69 -4.09
CA PRO A 128 6.20 6.17 -5.22
C PRO A 128 5.42 5.18 -6.10
N LEU A 129 4.35 4.58 -5.57
CA LEU A 129 3.45 3.67 -6.31
C LEU A 129 2.83 4.29 -7.55
N LEU A 130 2.65 5.62 -7.57
CA LEU A 130 2.14 6.34 -8.73
C LEU A 130 3.04 6.21 -9.97
N LEU A 131 4.30 5.80 -9.80
CA LEU A 131 5.25 5.59 -10.89
C LEU A 131 5.17 4.18 -11.52
N VAL A 132 4.36 3.28 -10.96
CA VAL A 132 4.26 1.88 -11.41
C VAL A 132 2.84 1.49 -11.76
N GLU A 133 1.86 2.05 -11.06
CA GLU A 133 0.44 1.70 -11.21
C GLU A 133 -0.23 2.52 -12.32
N ASP A 134 -1.35 2.01 -12.83
CA ASP A 134 -2.15 2.76 -13.79
C ASP A 134 -2.92 3.89 -13.09
N VAL A 135 -2.33 5.09 -13.14
CA VAL A 135 -2.88 6.30 -12.52
C VAL A 135 -4.27 6.64 -13.06
N ASP A 136 -4.56 6.34 -14.34
CA ASP A 136 -5.85 6.64 -14.95
C ASP A 136 -6.96 5.76 -14.37
N GLU A 137 -6.69 4.45 -14.19
CA GLU A 137 -7.60 3.52 -13.53
C GLU A 137 -7.83 3.95 -12.07
N LEU A 138 -6.77 4.34 -11.35
CA LEU A 138 -6.84 4.81 -9.98
C LEU A 138 -7.70 6.05 -9.81
N VAL A 139 -7.51 7.03 -10.69
CA VAL A 139 -8.29 8.28 -10.69
C VAL A 139 -9.73 8.00 -11.07
N GLY A 140 -9.97 7.17 -12.09
CA GLY A 140 -11.31 6.77 -12.48
C GLY A 140 -12.06 6.06 -11.35
N GLU A 141 -11.37 5.24 -10.57
CA GLU A 141 -11.94 4.59 -9.39
C GLU A 141 -12.21 5.56 -8.24
N LEU A 142 -11.29 6.49 -7.97
CA LEU A 142 -11.53 7.57 -7.01
C LEU A 142 -12.72 8.43 -7.44
N GLU A 143 -12.80 8.78 -8.72
CA GLU A 143 -13.90 9.52 -9.31
C GLU A 143 -15.21 8.74 -9.21
N ARG A 144 -15.23 7.43 -9.47
CA ARG A 144 -16.42 6.59 -9.30
C ARG A 144 -16.87 6.50 -7.84
N LEU A 145 -15.93 6.38 -6.90
CA LEU A 145 -16.24 6.26 -5.48
C LEU A 145 -16.68 7.59 -4.86
N LEU A 146 -16.20 8.71 -5.41
CA LEU A 146 -16.45 10.03 -4.86
C LEU A 146 -17.59 10.73 -5.62
N LEU A 147 -17.62 10.74 -6.95
CA LEU A 147 -18.68 11.40 -7.72
C LEU A 147 -19.98 10.60 -7.66
N PRO A 148 -21.12 11.23 -7.30
CA PRO A 148 -22.40 10.57 -7.41
C PRO A 148 -22.63 10.18 -8.87
N ALA A 149 -23.21 9.01 -9.11
CA ALA A 149 -23.86 8.73 -10.38
C ALA A 149 -24.93 9.80 -10.58
N GLU A 150 -24.65 10.79 -11.42
CA GLU A 150 -25.63 11.83 -11.70
C GLU A 150 -26.84 11.17 -12.35
N GLY A 151 -28.02 11.35 -11.73
CA GLY A 151 -29.28 11.01 -12.37
C GLY A 151 -29.78 9.58 -12.16
N GLY A 152 -29.85 9.11 -10.91
CA GLY A 152 -30.97 8.25 -10.54
C GLY A 152 -32.24 9.10 -10.46
N GLU A 153 -32.78 9.55 -11.59
CA GLU A 153 -34.16 10.05 -11.63
C GLU A 153 -35.03 8.89 -11.16
N CYS A 154 -35.44 8.92 -9.89
CA CYS A 154 -36.59 8.18 -9.41
C CYS A 154 -37.79 8.70 -10.19
N SER A 155 -37.96 8.18 -11.41
CA SER A 155 -39.16 8.33 -12.20
C SER A 155 -40.24 7.58 -11.43
N SER A 156 -40.87 8.27 -10.48
CA SER A 156 -42.12 7.87 -9.87
C SER A 156 -43.20 7.92 -10.95
N GLY A 157 -43.20 6.90 -11.80
CA GLY A 157 -44.31 6.55 -12.65
C GLY A 157 -45.50 6.21 -11.76
N GLY A 158 -46.40 7.17 -11.62
CA GLY A 158 -47.64 7.05 -10.86
C GLY A 158 -48.70 7.95 -11.46
N SER A 159 -49.08 7.66 -12.70
CA SER A 159 -50.30 8.20 -13.31
C SER A 159 -51.52 7.69 -12.54
N SER A 160 -52.29 8.60 -11.95
CA SER A 160 -53.70 8.37 -11.67
C SER A 160 -54.48 9.67 -11.88
N THR A 161 -55.13 9.70 -13.03
CA THR A 161 -56.29 10.52 -13.40
C THR A 161 -57.43 10.32 -12.40
N THR A 162 -57.98 11.41 -11.84
CA THR A 162 -59.40 11.49 -11.48
C THR A 162 -59.87 12.93 -11.52
N SER A 163 -60.78 13.20 -12.45
CA SER A 163 -61.64 14.38 -12.51
C SER A 163 -62.66 14.36 -11.36
N GLY A 164 -62.97 15.51 -10.78
CA GLY A 164 -64.02 15.67 -9.79
C GLY A 164 -64.29 17.13 -9.46
N THR A 165 -65.55 17.54 -9.66
CA THR A 165 -66.04 18.91 -9.80
C THR A 165 -66.62 19.47 -8.48
N THR A 166 -66.48 20.79 -8.26
CA THR A 166 -67.30 21.71 -7.43
C THR A 166 -67.53 21.46 -5.93
N SER A 167 -67.14 22.41 -5.07
CA SER A 167 -68.07 23.32 -4.33
C SER A 167 -67.38 24.21 -3.28
N THR A 168 -67.68 25.50 -3.37
CA THR A 168 -67.85 26.59 -2.38
C THR A 168 -67.59 26.31 -0.88
N SER A 169 -66.76 27.14 -0.21
CA SER A 169 -67.17 28.10 0.85
C SER A 169 -66.07 28.52 1.84
N SER A 170 -66.18 29.77 2.28
CA SER A 170 -65.78 30.37 3.56
C SER A 170 -64.29 30.50 3.92
N GLY A 171 -63.91 31.76 4.14
CA GLY A 171 -62.57 32.20 4.50
C GLY A 171 -62.14 31.85 5.92
N GLY A 172 -60.82 31.66 6.04
CA GLY A 172 -60.05 31.58 7.27
C GLY A 172 -58.69 32.28 7.05
N PRO A 173 -58.03 32.73 8.13
CA PRO A 173 -56.91 33.65 8.06
C PRO A 173 -55.65 33.01 7.45
N GLN A 174 -55.06 33.75 6.53
CA GLN A 174 -53.88 33.40 5.74
C GLN A 174 -52.61 33.41 6.63
N PRO A 175 -51.87 32.29 6.75
CA PRO A 175 -50.56 32.28 7.40
C PRO A 175 -49.51 32.99 6.51
N PRO A 176 -48.45 33.58 7.11
CA PRO A 176 -47.45 34.34 6.37
C PRO A 176 -46.70 33.46 5.38
N ALA A 177 -46.52 34.00 4.18
CA ALA A 177 -45.84 33.38 3.05
C ALA A 177 -44.46 32.84 3.45
N ALA A 178 -44.30 31.52 3.38
CA ALA A 178 -43.00 30.87 3.39
C ALA A 178 -42.23 31.35 2.15
N ALA A 179 -41.04 31.92 2.39
CA ALA A 179 -40.15 32.39 1.35
C ALA A 179 -39.85 31.25 0.34
N PRO A 180 -39.81 31.54 -0.97
CA PRO A 180 -39.43 30.54 -1.96
C PRO A 180 -38.03 30.03 -1.63
N GLY A 181 -37.94 28.72 -1.37
CA GLY A 181 -36.70 28.03 -1.06
C GLY A 181 -35.65 28.36 -2.12
N LEU A 182 -34.58 29.02 -1.69
CA LEU A 182 -33.39 29.19 -2.51
C LEU A 182 -32.93 27.80 -2.95
N PRO A 183 -32.65 27.58 -4.26
CA PRO A 183 -32.08 26.32 -4.69
C PRO A 183 -30.76 26.14 -3.95
N VAL A 184 -30.68 25.10 -3.11
CA VAL A 184 -29.44 24.64 -2.52
C VAL A 184 -28.56 24.22 -3.68
N ARG A 185 -27.76 25.14 -4.20
CA ARG A 185 -26.66 24.82 -5.10
C ARG A 185 -25.69 23.98 -4.28
N LEU A 186 -25.79 22.67 -4.41
CA LEU A 186 -24.76 21.74 -3.98
C LEU A 186 -23.47 22.22 -4.66
N ARG A 187 -22.58 22.83 -3.87
CA ARG A 187 -21.25 23.20 -4.34
C ARG A 187 -20.61 21.93 -4.87
N ARG A 188 -20.23 21.95 -6.15
CA ARG A 188 -19.44 20.87 -6.76
C ARG A 188 -18.22 20.66 -5.87
N GLY A 189 -18.12 19.49 -5.25
CA GLY A 189 -16.98 19.13 -4.41
C GLY A 189 -15.69 19.09 -5.24
N PRO A 190 -14.51 19.12 -4.58
CA PRO A 190 -13.23 18.96 -5.25
C PRO A 190 -13.24 17.70 -6.13
N GLY A 191 -12.67 17.80 -7.33
CA GLY A 191 -12.54 16.65 -8.23
C GLY A 191 -11.57 15.61 -7.64
N GLY A 192 -11.57 14.37 -8.18
CA GLY A 192 -10.65 13.32 -7.71
C GLY A 192 -9.18 13.76 -7.77
N ARG A 193 -8.83 14.58 -8.77
CA ARG A 193 -7.50 15.20 -8.92
C ARG A 193 -7.15 16.17 -7.79
N ASP A 194 -8.11 16.97 -7.34
CA ASP A 194 -7.90 17.91 -6.23
C ASP A 194 -7.70 17.17 -4.92
N LEU A 195 -8.42 16.06 -4.72
CA LEU A 195 -8.28 15.20 -3.55
C LEU A 195 -6.94 14.48 -3.53
N LEU A 196 -6.45 14.00 -4.67
CA LEU A 196 -5.11 13.41 -4.79
C LEU A 196 -3.99 14.40 -4.44
N ARG A 197 -4.19 15.66 -4.80
CA ARG A 197 -3.24 16.72 -4.45
C ARG A 197 -3.30 17.10 -2.98
N ALA A 198 -4.50 17.16 -2.42
CA ALA A 198 -4.72 17.51 -1.01
C ALA A 198 -4.27 16.40 -0.06
N ASP A 199 -4.50 15.14 -0.43
CA ASP A 199 -4.19 13.97 0.38
C ASP A 199 -3.78 12.78 -0.49
N PRO A 200 -2.47 12.62 -0.75
CA PRO A 200 -1.95 11.49 -1.52
C PRO A 200 -2.04 10.15 -0.76
N ASP A 201 -2.18 10.16 0.57
CA ASP A 201 -2.32 8.95 1.36
C ASP A 201 -3.71 8.31 1.19
N LEU A 202 -4.71 9.10 0.78
CA LEU A 202 -6.01 8.62 0.34
C LEU A 202 -5.88 7.57 -0.78
N LEU A 203 -4.90 7.74 -1.67
CA LEU A 203 -4.66 6.79 -2.76
C LEU A 203 -4.16 5.44 -2.24
N LEU A 204 -3.24 5.42 -1.26
CA LEU A 204 -2.86 4.17 -0.57
C LEU A 204 -4.06 3.50 0.08
N ALA A 205 -4.91 4.29 0.70
CA ALA A 205 -6.11 3.85 1.38
C ALA A 205 -7.10 3.15 0.44
N VAL A 206 -7.31 3.72 -0.76
CA VAL A 206 -8.15 3.17 -1.82
C VAL A 206 -7.49 1.97 -2.49
N MET A 207 -6.19 2.04 -2.80
CA MET A 207 -5.43 0.95 -3.41
C MET A 207 -5.37 -0.31 -2.55
N SER A 208 -5.03 -0.13 -1.27
CA SER A 208 -4.90 -1.22 -0.31
C SER A 208 -6.25 -1.87 -0.02
N ASN A 209 -7.35 -1.20 -0.38
CA ASN A 209 -8.69 -1.71 -0.27
C ASN A 209 -9.43 -1.64 -1.61
N ARG A 210 -9.00 -2.41 -2.61
CA ARG A 210 -9.84 -2.71 -3.80
C ARG A 210 -11.22 -3.33 -3.43
N ARG A 211 -11.40 -3.71 -2.16
CA ARG A 211 -12.65 -4.17 -1.54
C ARG A 211 -13.34 -3.14 -0.64
N LEU A 212 -12.96 -1.86 -0.66
CA LEU A 212 -13.71 -0.80 0.05
C LEU A 212 -15.19 -0.84 -0.35
N SER A 213 -15.49 -1.19 -1.61
CA SER A 213 -16.84 -1.45 -2.13
C SER A 213 -17.66 -2.47 -1.33
N LEU A 214 -17.01 -3.45 -0.68
CA LEU A 214 -17.67 -4.47 0.16
C LEU A 214 -17.95 -3.99 1.59
N TRP A 215 -17.30 -2.91 2.04
CA TRP A 215 -17.54 -2.29 3.35
C TRP A 215 -18.45 -1.06 3.27
N LEU A 216 -18.93 -0.74 2.07
CA LEU A 216 -19.91 0.33 1.86
C LEU A 216 -21.26 -0.09 2.43
N LEU A 217 -21.58 0.39 3.63
CA LEU A 217 -22.96 0.41 4.11
C LEU A 217 -23.78 1.31 3.16
N PRO A 218 -24.95 0.85 2.67
CA PRO A 218 -25.81 1.70 1.87
C PRO A 218 -26.20 2.96 2.67
N GLY A 219 -25.98 4.14 2.08
CA GLY A 219 -26.38 5.44 2.66
C GLY A 219 -25.28 6.24 3.38
N VAL A 220 -24.04 5.75 3.46
CA VAL A 220 -22.91 6.52 4.02
C VAL A 220 -22.25 7.36 2.92
N ASP A 221 -22.25 8.69 3.08
CA ASP A 221 -21.54 9.62 2.19
C ASP A 221 -20.04 9.58 2.48
N MET A 222 -19.33 8.73 1.74
CA MET A 222 -17.88 8.57 1.80
C MET A 222 -17.14 9.91 1.59
N ARG A 223 -17.68 10.85 0.80
CA ARG A 223 -17.04 12.15 0.60
C ARG A 223 -17.03 12.94 1.89
N LEU A 224 -18.16 12.99 2.59
CA LEU A 224 -18.26 13.71 3.85
C LEU A 224 -17.38 13.05 4.92
N MET A 225 -17.31 11.72 4.93
CA MET A 225 -16.50 10.97 5.89
C MET A 225 -15.00 11.17 5.64
N LEU A 226 -14.54 11.04 4.40
CA LEU A 226 -13.13 11.24 4.01
C LEU A 226 -12.72 12.72 4.07
N ALA A 227 -13.60 13.65 3.71
CA ALA A 227 -13.33 15.09 3.84
C ALA A 227 -13.29 15.55 5.31
N ARG A 228 -14.04 14.91 6.21
CA ARG A 228 -13.99 15.20 7.65
C ARG A 228 -12.84 14.49 8.36
N ASN A 229 -12.51 13.27 7.95
CA ASN A 229 -11.47 12.47 8.57
C ASN A 229 -10.84 11.52 7.53
N PRO A 230 -9.82 11.97 6.77
CA PRO A 230 -9.15 11.11 5.80
C PRO A 230 -8.38 9.96 6.48
N GLY A 231 -7.99 10.14 7.75
CA GLY A 231 -7.35 9.13 8.58
C GLY A 231 -8.23 7.91 8.86
N ILE A 232 -9.55 8.01 8.68
CA ILE A 232 -10.48 6.91 8.98
C ILE A 232 -10.21 5.65 8.17
N VAL A 233 -9.64 5.78 6.95
CA VAL A 233 -9.29 4.61 6.13
C VAL A 233 -8.04 3.92 6.67
N THR A 234 -7.07 4.69 7.17
CA THR A 234 -5.88 4.11 7.81
C THR A 234 -6.21 3.53 9.19
N GLU A 235 -7.17 4.09 9.92
CA GLU A 235 -7.73 3.50 11.15
C GLU A 235 -8.49 2.20 10.87
N LEU A 236 -9.36 2.18 9.85
CA LEU A 236 -10.05 0.97 9.40
C LEU A 236 -9.06 -0.15 9.01
N GLN A 237 -7.93 0.19 8.38
CA GLN A 237 -6.87 -0.77 8.04
C GLN A 237 -6.16 -1.36 9.26
N ARG A 238 -6.07 -0.62 10.38
CA ARG A 238 -5.50 -1.12 11.64
C ARG A 238 -6.45 -2.04 12.41
N GLY A 239 -7.69 -2.19 11.92
CA GLY A 239 -8.74 -3.01 12.52
C GLY A 239 -9.66 -2.21 13.45
N PRO A 240 -10.84 -2.77 13.81
CA PRO A 240 -11.89 -2.04 14.52
C PRO A 240 -11.45 -1.50 15.90
N GLY A 241 -10.42 -2.07 16.51
CA GLY A 241 -9.86 -1.57 17.77
C GLY A 241 -9.19 -0.19 17.67
N ALA A 242 -8.89 0.31 16.47
CA ALA A 242 -8.29 1.62 16.26
C ALA A 242 -9.33 2.76 16.15
N LEU A 243 -10.62 2.45 15.98
CA LEU A 243 -11.70 3.43 15.78
C LEU A 243 -12.26 4.02 17.10
N GLY A 244 -11.59 3.74 18.23
CA GLY A 244 -12.02 4.17 19.55
C GLY A 244 -13.18 3.34 20.14
N PRO A 245 -13.60 3.62 21.38
CA PRO A 245 -14.68 2.89 22.06
C PRO A 245 -16.01 3.05 21.30
N GLY A 246 -16.66 1.94 20.92
CA GLY A 246 -17.92 1.92 20.19
C GLY A 246 -17.84 1.33 18.77
N ALA A 247 -16.63 1.06 18.26
CA ALA A 247 -16.43 0.42 16.97
C ALA A 247 -16.81 -1.08 16.95
N GLU A 248 -16.87 -1.69 18.13
CA GLU A 248 -17.36 -3.05 18.35
C GLU A 248 -18.82 -3.25 17.90
N PHE A 249 -19.62 -2.18 17.83
CA PHE A 249 -21.00 -2.24 17.32
C PHE A 249 -21.08 -2.20 15.78
N MET A 250 -19.99 -1.86 15.09
CA MET A 250 -19.91 -1.88 13.62
C MET A 250 -19.51 -3.26 13.06
N ALA A 251 -18.88 -4.11 13.87
CA ALA A 251 -18.68 -5.51 13.52
C ALA A 251 -19.99 -6.27 13.79
N GLY A 252 -20.73 -6.60 12.72
CA GLY A 252 -21.99 -7.34 12.82
C GLY A 252 -21.88 -8.60 13.69
N PRO A 253 -23.01 -9.10 14.24
CA PRO A 253 -23.00 -10.13 15.28
C PRO A 253 -22.25 -11.38 14.81
N ALA A 254 -21.11 -11.66 15.44
CA ALA A 254 -20.39 -12.91 15.29
C ALA A 254 -21.30 -14.04 15.77
N GLY A 255 -21.66 -14.95 14.86
CA GLY A 255 -22.46 -16.13 15.18
C GLY A 255 -21.85 -16.98 16.31
N PRO A 256 -22.67 -17.71 17.07
CA PRO A 256 -22.21 -18.42 18.26
C PRO A 256 -21.23 -19.53 17.90
N ARG A 257 -20.00 -19.41 18.40
CA ARG A 257 -19.02 -20.50 18.40
C ARG A 257 -19.45 -21.54 19.42
N HIS A 258 -19.94 -22.68 18.94
CA HIS A 258 -20.20 -23.85 19.75
C HIS A 258 -18.92 -24.33 20.43
N GLY A 259 -18.91 -24.29 21.76
CA GLY A 259 -17.91 -24.95 22.60
C GLY A 259 -18.16 -26.46 22.68
N GLY A 260 -17.06 -27.21 22.70
CA GLY A 260 -17.02 -28.63 23.04
C GLY A 260 -15.93 -28.89 24.10
N PRO A 261 -16.08 -29.92 24.95
CA PRO A 261 -15.63 -29.86 26.34
C PRO A 261 -14.28 -30.55 26.62
N ALA A 262 -13.77 -30.24 27.81
CA ALA A 262 -12.58 -30.80 28.43
C ALA A 262 -12.73 -32.28 28.85
N GLN A 263 -11.66 -33.06 28.66
CA GLN A 263 -11.23 -34.26 29.39
C GLN A 263 -9.68 -34.23 29.32
N GLY A 264 -8.86 -34.52 30.32
CA GLY A 264 -9.03 -35.19 31.61
C GLY A 264 -7.84 -36.15 31.81
N GLY A 265 -6.92 -35.81 32.72
CA GLY A 265 -6.14 -36.81 33.49
C GLY A 265 -4.81 -37.37 32.92
N PRO A 266 -3.99 -38.05 33.77
CA PRO A 266 -2.55 -37.79 33.87
C PRO A 266 -1.62 -39.02 33.73
N GLY A 267 -0.30 -38.79 33.66
CA GLY A 267 0.73 -39.72 34.14
C GLY A 267 1.71 -40.26 33.09
N GLY A 268 3.01 -40.27 33.43
CA GLY A 268 4.03 -41.05 32.70
C GLY A 268 5.47 -40.57 32.85
N ARG A 269 6.20 -41.14 33.82
CA ARG A 269 7.67 -41.07 34.01
C ARG A 269 8.42 -41.90 32.94
N GLY A 270 9.66 -41.52 32.61
CA GLY A 270 10.77 -42.48 32.46
C GLY A 270 11.73 -42.31 31.27
N GLY A 271 13.04 -42.41 31.54
CA GLY A 271 14.15 -42.76 30.61
C GLY A 271 14.75 -41.60 29.80
N GLN A 272 15.96 -41.06 30.00
CA GLN A 272 17.32 -41.61 30.16
C GLN A 272 17.99 -42.11 28.85
N ALA A 273 19.15 -41.50 28.55
CA ALA A 273 20.33 -41.96 27.79
C ALA A 273 20.36 -41.90 26.24
N GLY A 274 21.44 -41.26 25.73
CA GLY A 274 22.34 -41.91 24.75
C GLY A 274 22.61 -41.20 23.41
N GLY A 275 23.91 -41.00 23.09
CA GLY A 275 24.46 -40.86 21.73
C GLY A 275 24.78 -39.41 21.32
N ALA A 276 26.01 -38.87 21.38
CA ALA A 276 27.32 -39.31 20.89
C ALA A 276 27.45 -39.38 19.35
N GLY A 277 28.35 -38.54 18.82
CA GLY A 277 29.18 -38.87 17.65
C GLY A 277 28.74 -38.30 16.30
N GLY A 278 29.59 -37.46 15.70
CA GLY A 278 29.45 -37.10 14.29
C GLY A 278 30.28 -35.91 13.84
N GLY A 279 31.59 -35.90 14.17
CA GLY A 279 32.52 -34.96 13.57
C GLY A 279 32.77 -35.30 12.10
N TYR A 280 32.64 -34.31 11.22
CA TYR A 280 33.25 -34.37 9.90
C TYR A 280 34.34 -33.31 9.79
N ARG A 281 35.48 -33.85 9.40
CA ARG A 281 36.81 -33.30 9.35
C ARG A 281 36.96 -32.51 8.06
N LEU A 282 37.47 -31.29 8.19
CA LEU A 282 38.01 -30.51 7.09
C LEU A 282 39.10 -31.32 6.37
N SER A 283 39.15 -31.21 5.05
CA SER A 283 40.38 -31.44 4.30
C SER A 283 40.53 -30.34 3.24
N PRO A 284 41.76 -29.84 3.05
CA PRO A 284 42.05 -28.63 2.28
C PRO A 284 42.55 -28.95 0.87
N GLY A 285 42.56 -27.92 0.02
CA GLY A 285 43.59 -27.76 -1.01
C GLY A 285 43.11 -27.84 -2.45
N SER A 286 43.29 -26.73 -3.16
CA SER A 286 43.56 -26.50 -4.60
C SER A 286 43.06 -25.07 -4.86
N ASP A 287 43.83 -24.00 -4.68
CA ASP A 287 45.08 -23.59 -5.34
C ASP A 287 45.04 -23.64 -6.88
N LEU A 288 45.53 -22.53 -7.45
CA LEU A 288 45.78 -22.21 -8.87
C LEU A 288 44.65 -21.53 -9.67
N GLY A 289 44.91 -20.27 -10.04
CA GLY A 289 44.27 -19.68 -11.22
C GLY A 289 44.26 -18.15 -11.36
N LEU A 290 45.32 -17.43 -10.99
CA LEU A 290 45.46 -16.01 -11.35
C LEU A 290 45.70 -15.88 -12.86
N GLY A 291 44.66 -15.50 -13.60
CA GLY A 291 44.74 -15.02 -14.98
C GLY A 291 44.47 -13.52 -15.02
N GLY A 292 45.53 -12.72 -15.17
CA GLY A 292 45.42 -11.28 -15.37
C GLY A 292 44.82 -10.94 -16.74
N VAL A 293 44.05 -9.85 -16.77
CA VAL A 293 43.64 -9.21 -18.03
C VAL A 293 43.86 -7.71 -17.88
N ASP A 294 44.88 -7.23 -18.58
CA ASP A 294 45.11 -5.82 -18.90
C ASP A 294 43.95 -5.29 -19.77
N TRP A 295 43.37 -4.16 -19.37
CA TRP A 295 42.51 -3.36 -20.25
C TRP A 295 43.07 -1.95 -20.37
N LEU A 296 43.52 -1.65 -21.59
CA LEU A 296 43.70 -0.31 -22.16
C LEU A 296 42.34 0.35 -22.40
#